data_AF-A0A2V0MTX2-F1
#
_entry.id   AF-A0A2V0MTX2-F1
#
_cell.length_a   1.000
_cell.length_b   1.000
_cell.length_c   1.000
_cell.angle_alpha   90.00
_cell.angle_beta   90.00
_cell.angle_gamma   90.00
#
_symmetry.space_group_name_H-M   'P 1'
#
loop_
_entity.id
_entity.type
_entity.pdbx_description
1 polymer ?
#
loop_
_entity_poly.entity_id
_entity_poly.type
_entity_poly.pdbx_seq_one_letter_code
_entity_poly.pdbx_strand_id
1 'polypeptide(L)'
;MTAYRHTVIFGRRRVASANSCDGRVARVLKGFRDFVMRGDVITVAVGLVVALAFSNLVKAFTDSVINPLVAAAQPGEKFGLGWQLGEAGNKATFIDIGAFISAIIYFIVFMAVVYFLIVLPYRHIQKRRGVTVFGEEPATKACPACLSDIPEAAQKCKYCATDQPAAA
;
A
#
# COMPACT_ATOMS: atom_id res chain seq x y z
N MET A 1 -35.26 -82.97 -15.74
CA MET A 1 -36.42 -82.19 -16.24
C MET A 1 -36.24 -80.74 -15.77
N THR A 2 -35.61 -79.88 -16.59
CA THR A 2 -36.21 -78.96 -17.60
C THR A 2 -36.31 -77.55 -16.99
N ALA A 3 -35.33 -76.65 -17.21
CA ALA A 3 -35.31 -75.55 -18.21
C ALA A 3 -36.29 -74.40 -17.84
N TYR A 4 -36.11 -73.10 -18.07
CA TYR A 4 -35.21 -72.24 -18.86
C TYR A 4 -35.56 -70.78 -18.41
N ARG A 5 -34.60 -69.90 -18.10
CA ARG A 5 -34.19 -68.75 -18.95
C ARG A 5 -35.22 -67.61 -19.07
N HIS A 6 -34.85 -66.41 -18.62
CA HIS A 6 -35.03 -65.12 -19.34
C HIS A 6 -34.36 -63.98 -18.53
N THR A 7 -33.09 -63.66 -18.79
CA THR A 7 -32.65 -62.42 -19.48
C THR A 7 -33.47 -61.16 -19.16
N VAL A 8 -32.93 -60.29 -18.31
CA VAL A 8 -33.00 -58.84 -18.53
C VAL A 8 -31.62 -58.22 -18.26
N ILE A 9 -30.88 -58.11 -19.35
CA ILE A 9 -29.75 -57.20 -19.52
C ILE A 9 -30.35 -55.81 -19.62
N PHE A 10 -30.20 -54.95 -18.62
CA PHE A 10 -30.28 -53.51 -18.84
C PHE A 10 -29.31 -52.79 -17.91
N GLY A 11 -28.14 -52.50 -18.45
CA GLY A 11 -27.13 -51.67 -17.83
C GLY A 11 -27.70 -50.30 -17.47
N ARG A 12 -27.71 -50.00 -16.18
CA ARG A 12 -27.78 -48.62 -15.71
C ARG A 12 -26.36 -48.07 -15.72
N ARG A 13 -26.11 -47.27 -16.77
CA ARG A 13 -24.90 -46.48 -16.99
C ARG A 13 -24.49 -45.79 -15.68
N ARG A 14 -23.20 -45.86 -15.37
CA ARG A 14 -22.51 -44.92 -14.51
C ARG A 14 -22.88 -43.49 -14.95
N VAL A 15 -23.70 -42.80 -14.16
CA VAL A 15 -23.77 -41.35 -14.25
C VAL A 15 -22.57 -40.84 -13.46
N ALA A 16 -21.47 -40.64 -14.17
CA ALA A 16 -20.32 -39.89 -13.68
C ALA A 16 -20.82 -38.49 -13.30
N SER A 17 -20.72 -38.18 -12.02
CA SER A 17 -21.01 -36.88 -11.43
C SER A 17 -20.20 -35.79 -12.12
N ALA A 18 -20.88 -34.95 -12.91
CA ALA A 18 -20.33 -33.80 -13.61
C ALA A 18 -20.28 -32.52 -12.74
N ASN A 19 -20.37 -32.64 -11.41
CA ASN A 19 -20.45 -31.49 -10.49
C ASN A 19 -19.09 -31.01 -9.93
N SER A 20 -17.96 -31.51 -10.42
CA SER A 20 -16.64 -31.26 -9.82
C SER A 20 -15.88 -30.03 -10.36
N CYS A 21 -16.40 -29.30 -11.36
CA CYS A 21 -15.73 -28.13 -11.94
C CYS A 21 -16.20 -26.77 -11.40
N ASP A 22 -17.40 -26.65 -10.84
CA ASP A 22 -17.95 -25.38 -10.31
C ASP A 22 -17.44 -25.07 -8.88
N GLY A 23 -17.27 -26.10 -8.05
CA GLY A 23 -16.85 -25.94 -6.65
C GLY A 23 -15.39 -25.46 -6.44
N ARG A 24 -14.52 -25.56 -7.45
CA ARG A 24 -13.10 -25.16 -7.34
C ARG A 24 -12.93 -23.65 -7.54
N VAL A 25 -13.64 -23.06 -8.51
CA VAL A 25 -13.61 -21.61 -8.77
C VAL A 25 -14.31 -20.87 -7.63
N ALA A 26 -15.47 -21.35 -7.17
CA ALA A 26 -16.13 -20.79 -5.99
C ALA A 26 -15.24 -20.83 -4.73
N ARG A 27 -14.42 -21.88 -4.56
CA ARG A 27 -13.46 -21.99 -3.45
C ARG A 27 -12.29 -21.02 -3.57
N VAL A 28 -11.75 -20.82 -4.76
CA VAL A 28 -10.67 -19.84 -5.02
C VAL A 28 -11.18 -18.41 -4.85
N LEU A 29 -12.36 -18.08 -5.39
CA LEU A 29 -12.98 -16.77 -5.24
C LEU A 29 -13.36 -16.48 -3.78
N LYS A 30 -13.84 -17.50 -3.05
CA LYS A 30 -14.11 -17.39 -1.62
C LYS A 30 -12.82 -17.21 -0.82
N GLY A 31 -11.76 -17.95 -1.13
CA GLY A 31 -10.44 -17.78 -0.50
C GLY A 31 -9.79 -16.42 -0.79
N PHE A 32 -9.96 -15.88 -2.00
CA PHE A 32 -9.51 -14.53 -2.35
C PHE A 32 -10.32 -13.46 -1.61
N ARG A 33 -11.65 -13.61 -1.52
CA ARG A 33 -12.50 -12.72 -0.72
C ARG A 33 -12.08 -12.77 0.75
N ASP A 34 -11.88 -13.96 1.32
CA ASP A 34 -11.47 -14.12 2.72
C ASP A 34 -10.06 -13.55 2.97
N PHE A 35 -9.19 -13.52 1.95
CA PHE A 35 -7.91 -12.82 1.99
C PHE A 35 -8.08 -11.30 2.00
N VAL A 36 -8.84 -10.75 1.05
CA VAL A 36 -9.08 -9.30 0.95
C VAL A 36 -9.85 -8.79 2.15
N MET A 37 -10.78 -9.55 2.72
CA MET A 37 -11.54 -9.15 3.91
C MET A 37 -10.70 -9.09 5.19
N ARG A 38 -9.42 -9.50 5.16
CA ARG A 38 -8.48 -9.20 6.24
C ARG A 38 -8.20 -7.70 6.28
N GLY A 39 -8.58 -7.05 7.38
CA GLY A 39 -8.43 -5.60 7.56
C GLY A 39 -6.98 -5.10 7.35
N ASP A 40 -5.99 -5.90 7.76
CA ASP A 40 -4.57 -5.60 7.57
C ASP A 40 -4.22 -5.36 6.09
N VAL A 41 -4.61 -6.28 5.21
CA VAL A 41 -4.35 -6.19 3.76
C VAL A 41 -5.03 -4.98 3.14
N ILE A 42 -6.27 -4.69 3.54
CA ILE A 42 -7.03 -3.53 3.03
C ILE A 42 -6.35 -2.22 3.42
N THR A 43 -5.91 -2.08 4.66
CA THR A 43 -5.28 -0.83 5.14
C THR A 43 -4.00 -0.51 4.37
N VAL A 44 -3.15 -1.52 4.17
CA VAL A 44 -1.92 -1.38 3.37
C VAL A 44 -2.23 -1.08 1.91
N ALA A 45 -3.20 -1.79 1.32
CA ALA A 45 -3.57 -1.61 -0.09
C ALA A 45 -4.11 -0.19 -0.36
N VAL A 46 -5.00 0.32 0.48
CA VAL A 46 -5.53 1.68 0.34
C VAL A 46 -4.41 2.71 0.53
N GLY A 47 -3.52 2.49 1.50
CA GLY A 47 -2.35 3.35 1.71
C GLY A 47 -1.47 3.48 0.46
N LEU A 48 -1.17 2.36 -0.22
CA LEU A 48 -0.38 2.35 -1.44
C LEU A 48 -1.07 3.11 -2.60
N VAL A 49 -2.37 2.89 -2.80
CA VAL A 49 -3.13 3.54 -3.88
C VAL A 49 -3.15 5.06 -3.68
N VAL A 50 -3.37 5.54 -2.46
CA VAL A 50 -3.37 6.97 -2.15
C VAL A 50 -1.97 7.57 -2.34
N ALA A 51 -0.92 6.88 -1.91
CA ALA A 51 0.45 7.33 -2.08
C ALA A 51 0.83 7.49 -3.57
N LEU A 52 0.46 6.52 -4.41
CA LEU A 52 0.72 6.57 -5.86
C LEU A 52 -0.08 7.68 -6.55
N ALA A 53 -1.35 7.86 -6.19
CA ALA A 53 -2.20 8.90 -6.76
C ALA A 53 -1.63 10.31 -6.49
N PHE A 54 -1.19 10.56 -5.25
CA PHE A 54 -0.60 11.84 -4.88
C PHE A 54 0.75 12.09 -5.55
N SER A 55 1.62 11.07 -5.63
CA SER A 55 2.88 11.14 -6.38
C SER A 55 2.65 11.52 -7.85
N ASN A 56 1.66 10.90 -8.51
CA ASN A 56 1.32 11.21 -9.89
C ASN A 56 0.79 12.64 -10.06
N LEU A 57 0.01 13.15 -9.10
CA LEU A 57 -0.49 14.52 -9.14
C LEU A 57 0.64 15.55 -9.08
N VAL A 58 1.56 15.40 -8.12
CA VAL A 58 2.71 16.30 -7.99
C VAL A 58 3.63 16.17 -9.20
N LYS A 59 3.84 14.95 -9.71
CA LYS A 59 4.63 14.73 -10.91
C LYS A 59 4.04 15.43 -12.12
N ALA A 60 2.73 15.29 -12.36
CA ALA A 60 2.06 15.97 -13.46
C ALA A 60 2.18 17.51 -13.34
N PHE A 61 2.10 18.06 -12.13
CA PHE A 61 2.32 19.49 -11.89
C PHE A 61 3.76 19.92 -12.21
N THR A 62 4.76 19.18 -11.72
CA THR A 62 6.17 19.47 -12.02
C THR A 62 6.46 19.33 -13.51
N ASP A 63 5.95 18.29 -14.16
CA ASP A 63 6.17 18.07 -15.59
C ASP A 63 5.52 19.16 -16.45
N SER A 64 4.36 19.68 -16.03
CA SER A 64 3.62 20.70 -16.80
C SER A 64 4.07 22.13 -16.53
N VAL A 65 4.64 22.41 -15.36
CA VAL A 65 4.99 23.77 -14.92
C VAL A 65 6.50 23.93 -14.79
N ILE A 66 7.15 23.07 -14.00
CA ILE A 66 8.58 23.23 -13.67
C ILE A 66 9.47 22.84 -14.85
N ASN A 67 9.21 21.72 -15.52
CA ASN A 67 10.03 21.29 -16.65
C ASN A 67 10.09 22.33 -17.79
N PRO A 68 8.98 22.94 -18.26
CA PRO A 68 9.07 23.99 -19.28
C PRO A 68 9.74 25.27 -18.76
N LEU A 69 9.60 25.61 -17.47
CA LEU A 69 10.31 26.72 -16.84
C LEU A 69 11.84 26.49 -16.81
N VAL A 70 12.27 25.27 -16.46
CA VAL A 70 13.69 24.88 -16.47
C VAL A 70 14.23 24.85 -17.90
N ALA A 71 13.45 24.32 -18.85
CA ALA A 71 13.81 24.30 -20.27
C ALA A 71 13.90 25.72 -20.86
N ALA A 72 13.01 26.63 -20.47
CA ALA A 72 13.05 28.03 -20.90
C ALA A 72 14.21 28.82 -20.26
N ALA A 73 14.60 28.45 -19.03
CA ALA A 73 15.74 29.04 -18.32
C ALA A 73 17.11 28.55 -18.84
N GLN A 74 17.14 27.63 -19.82
CA GLN A 74 18.36 27.24 -20.55
C GLN A 74 18.40 27.99 -21.89
N PRO A 75 19.05 29.16 -21.99
CA PRO A 75 19.15 29.88 -23.25
C PRO A 75 20.24 29.19 -24.10
N GLY A 76 19.85 28.57 -25.21
CA GLY A 76 20.75 28.46 -26.37
C GLY A 76 21.19 27.08 -26.86
N GLU A 77 20.99 25.98 -26.14
CA GLU A 77 21.44 24.68 -26.65
C GLU A 77 20.26 23.72 -26.72
N LYS A 78 20.03 23.14 -27.91
CA LYS A 78 19.11 22.01 -28.14
C LYS A 78 19.52 20.73 -27.36
N PHE A 79 20.48 20.86 -26.46
CA PHE A 79 21.14 19.89 -25.61
C PHE A 79 21.64 20.61 -24.35
N GLY A 80 20.73 21.12 -23.54
CA GLY A 80 21.06 21.93 -22.37
C GLY A 80 21.94 21.17 -21.36
N LEU A 81 23.16 21.67 -21.13
CA LEU A 81 24.13 21.17 -20.14
C LEU A 81 24.39 19.66 -20.19
N GLY A 82 24.16 18.99 -21.32
CA GLY A 82 24.46 17.57 -21.39
C GLY A 82 25.83 17.31 -21.96
N TRP A 83 26.72 16.76 -21.13
CA TRP A 83 27.98 16.22 -21.64
C TRP A 83 27.65 14.93 -22.38
N GLN A 84 27.81 14.95 -23.69
CA GLN A 84 27.69 13.77 -24.54
C GLN A 84 29.02 13.01 -24.40
N LEU A 85 29.06 11.92 -23.62
CA LEU A 85 30.25 11.06 -23.54
C LEU A 85 30.24 10.10 -24.75
N GLY A 86 30.51 10.59 -25.96
CA GLY A 86 30.61 9.74 -27.16
C GLY A 86 30.37 10.46 -28.49
N GLU A 87 30.37 9.70 -29.60
CA GLU A 87 30.08 10.22 -30.95
C GLU A 87 28.73 10.92 -31.03
N ALA A 88 28.71 12.04 -31.76
CA ALA A 88 27.56 12.91 -31.93
C ALA A 88 26.38 12.15 -32.56
N GLY A 89 25.37 11.81 -31.77
CA GLY A 89 24.15 11.13 -32.22
C GLY A 89 23.63 10.01 -31.32
N ASN A 90 24.43 9.53 -30.36
CA ASN A 90 23.98 8.49 -29.43
C ASN A 90 23.17 9.08 -28.26
N LYS A 91 21.84 8.98 -28.35
CA LYS A 91 20.90 9.36 -27.27
C LYS A 91 21.11 8.55 -25.98
N ALA A 92 21.80 7.41 -26.05
CA ALA A 92 22.10 6.54 -24.91
C ALA A 92 23.24 7.06 -24.02
N THR A 93 24.05 8.01 -24.50
CA THR A 93 25.23 8.52 -23.77
C THR A 93 25.18 10.04 -23.55
N PHE A 94 23.97 10.60 -23.57
CA PHE A 94 23.71 11.99 -23.23
C PHE A 94 23.35 12.10 -21.76
N ILE A 95 24.11 12.86 -20.98
CA ILE A 95 23.80 13.12 -19.57
C ILE A 95 22.95 14.40 -19.50
N ASP A 96 21.63 14.28 -19.46
CA ASP A 96 20.72 15.43 -19.32
C ASP A 96 20.81 16.07 -17.91
N ILE A 97 21.73 17.02 -17.69
CA ILE A 97 21.81 17.75 -16.40
C ILE A 97 20.52 18.55 -16.13
N GLY A 98 19.83 19.02 -17.18
CA GLY A 98 18.53 19.69 -17.05
C GLY A 98 17.45 18.81 -16.43
N ALA A 99 17.38 17.54 -16.83
CA ALA A 99 16.43 16.58 -16.28
C ALA A 99 16.77 16.20 -14.82
N PHE A 100 18.05 16.20 -14.47
CA PHE A 100 18.49 15.98 -13.10
C PHE A 100 18.10 17.15 -12.17
N ILE A 101 18.27 18.39 -12.62
CA ILE A 101 17.86 19.59 -11.86
C ILE A 101 16.34 19.61 -11.68
N SER A 102 15.57 19.30 -12.72
CA SER A 102 14.11 19.24 -12.60
C SER A 102 13.65 18.13 -11.66
N ALA A 103 14.33 16.99 -11.64
CA ALA A 103 14.08 15.91 -10.66
C ALA A 103 14.37 16.33 -9.21
N ILE A 104 15.42 17.13 -8.97
CA ILE A 104 15.70 17.69 -7.64
C ILE A 104 14.59 18.66 -7.22
N ILE A 105 14.16 19.55 -8.13
CA ILE A 105 13.08 20.50 -7.85
C ILE A 105 11.78 19.75 -7.56
N TYR A 106 11.46 18.71 -8.34
CA TYR A 106 10.34 17.81 -8.06
C TYR A 106 10.38 17.25 -6.63
N PHE A 107 11.53 16.71 -6.21
CA PHE A 107 11.69 16.14 -4.89
C PHE A 107 11.44 17.17 -3.77
N ILE A 108 12.00 18.38 -3.92
CA ILE A 108 11.81 19.46 -2.93
C ILE A 108 10.35 19.89 -2.87
N VAL A 109 9.71 20.10 -4.02
CA VAL A 109 8.29 20.49 -4.10
C VAL A 109 7.40 19.39 -3.50
N PHE A 110 7.65 18.12 -3.84
CA PHE A 110 6.90 16.99 -3.29
C PHE A 110 6.99 16.94 -1.76
N MET A 111 8.20 17.04 -1.20
CA MET A 111 8.41 17.06 0.25
C MET A 111 7.73 18.26 0.91
N ALA A 112 7.81 19.45 0.30
CA ALA A 112 7.17 20.65 0.80
C ALA A 112 5.64 20.51 0.85
N VAL A 113 5.02 20.00 -0.22
CA VAL A 113 3.56 19.83 -0.28
C VAL A 113 3.10 18.76 0.71
N VAL A 114 3.78 17.61 0.80
CA VAL A 114 3.44 16.55 1.77
C VAL A 114 3.55 17.08 3.21
N TYR A 115 4.63 17.79 3.52
CA TYR A 115 4.84 18.34 4.85
C TYR A 115 3.75 19.37 5.20
N PHE A 116 3.45 20.28 4.28
CA PHE A 116 2.50 21.36 4.52
C PHE A 116 1.04 20.87 4.58
N LEU A 117 0.61 20.02 3.64
CA LEU A 117 -0.78 19.58 3.56
C LEU A 117 -1.12 18.43 4.50
N ILE A 118 -0.17 17.56 4.85
CA ILE A 118 -0.46 16.36 5.65
C ILE A 118 0.16 16.51 7.05
N VAL A 119 1.48 16.70 7.14
CA VAL A 119 2.19 16.64 8.42
C VAL A 119 1.80 17.78 9.37
N LEU A 120 1.75 19.02 8.88
CA LEU A 120 1.39 20.18 9.70
C LEU A 120 -0.02 20.10 10.31
N PRO A 121 -1.11 19.89 9.54
CA PRO A 121 -2.45 19.80 10.11
C PRO A 121 -2.60 18.55 10.99
N TYR A 122 -1.98 17.43 10.60
CA TYR A 122 -2.00 16.23 11.41
C TYR A 122 -1.34 16.46 12.77
N ARG A 123 -0.15 17.07 12.81
CA ARG A 123 0.52 17.45 14.06
C ARG A 123 -0.33 18.41 14.90
N HIS A 124 -1.00 19.36 14.28
CA HIS A 124 -1.86 20.32 14.98
C HIS A 124 -3.10 19.66 15.61
N ILE A 125 -3.74 18.74 14.90
CA ILE A 125 -4.91 17.99 15.40
C ILE A 125 -4.50 17.04 16.52
N GLN A 126 -3.38 16.34 16.37
CA GLN A 126 -2.86 15.41 17.37
C GLN A 126 -2.47 16.14 18.67
N LYS A 127 -1.82 17.31 18.56
CA LYS A 127 -1.54 18.19 19.70
C LYS A 127 -2.81 18.59 20.46
N ARG A 128 -3.93 18.84 19.76
CA ARG A 128 -5.23 19.14 20.39
C ARG A 128 -5.87 17.92 21.07
N ARG A 129 -5.56 16.71 20.62
CA ARG A 129 -6.02 15.45 21.24
C ARG A 129 -5.13 14.98 22.39
N GLY A 130 -4.04 15.70 22.69
CA GLY A 130 -3.10 15.33 23.74
C GLY A 130 -2.25 14.09 23.40
N VAL A 131 -2.24 13.67 22.13
CA VAL A 131 -1.47 12.51 21.66
C VAL A 131 -0.31 13.01 20.80
N THR A 132 0.92 12.65 21.15
CA THR A 132 2.12 12.98 20.37
C THR A 132 2.39 11.90 19.35
N VAL A 133 1.90 12.06 18.12
CA VAL A 133 1.93 10.97 17.10
C VAL A 133 3.20 10.88 16.28
N PHE A 134 4.18 11.75 16.55
CA PHE A 134 5.54 11.64 16.01
C PHE A 134 6.61 11.58 17.13
N GLY A 135 6.20 11.28 18.37
CA GLY A 135 7.09 10.95 19.48
C GLY A 135 6.88 9.51 19.91
N GLU A 136 7.70 9.00 20.84
CA GLU A 136 7.61 7.66 21.44
C GLU A 136 6.13 7.23 21.57
N GLU A 137 5.75 6.12 20.92
CA GLU A 137 4.43 5.54 21.14
C GLU A 137 4.21 5.44 22.65
N PRO A 138 2.99 5.77 23.16
CA PRO A 138 2.73 5.63 24.58
C PRO A 138 2.97 4.17 24.92
N ALA A 139 4.10 3.91 25.58
CA ALA A 139 4.59 2.56 25.77
C ALA A 139 3.47 1.77 26.47
N THR A 140 3.15 0.61 25.92
CA THR A 140 2.01 -0.21 26.35
C THR A 140 2.52 -1.41 27.11
N LYS A 141 1.96 -1.66 28.29
CA LYS A 141 2.21 -2.88 29.07
C LYS A 141 1.05 -3.85 28.89
N ALA A 142 1.36 -5.15 28.85
CA ALA A 142 0.35 -6.19 28.85
C ALA A 142 -0.18 -6.40 30.28
N CYS A 143 -1.49 -6.33 30.46
CA CYS A 143 -2.10 -6.61 31.75
C CYS A 143 -1.96 -8.10 32.10
N PRO A 144 -1.36 -8.48 33.25
CA PRO A 144 -1.16 -9.90 33.61
C PRO A 144 -2.46 -10.66 33.90
N ALA A 145 -3.56 -9.96 34.19
CA ALA A 145 -4.84 -10.57 34.52
C ALA A 145 -5.71 -10.86 33.29
N CYS A 146 -5.72 -9.94 32.30
CA CYS A 146 -6.62 -10.03 31.14
C CYS A 146 -5.92 -10.02 29.78
N LEU A 147 -4.58 -9.96 29.77
CA LEU A 147 -3.73 -10.00 28.57
C LEU A 147 -4.04 -8.89 27.54
N SER A 148 -4.77 -7.84 27.93
CA SER A 148 -5.02 -6.68 27.09
C SER A 148 -3.89 -5.66 27.17
N ASP A 149 -3.59 -5.00 26.06
CA ASP A 149 -2.65 -3.88 26.03
C ASP A 149 -3.24 -2.63 26.68
N ILE A 150 -2.53 -2.09 27.66
CA ILE A 150 -2.88 -0.88 28.41
C ILE A 150 -1.71 0.10 28.39
N PRO A 151 -1.97 1.41 28.47
CA PRO A 151 -0.88 2.38 28.55
C PRO A 151 -0.05 2.14 29.82
N GLU A 152 1.27 2.27 29.75
CA GLU A 152 2.19 2.00 30.88
C GLU A 152 1.87 2.81 32.13
N ALA A 153 1.44 4.06 31.94
CA ALA A 153 1.03 4.95 33.01
C ALA A 153 -0.28 4.55 33.71
N ALA A 154 -1.04 3.56 33.21
CA ALA A 154 -2.29 3.15 33.86
C ALA A 154 -2.01 2.40 35.17
N GLN A 155 -2.57 2.94 36.26
CA GLN A 155 -2.61 2.31 37.58
C GLN A 155 -3.77 1.29 37.68
N LYS A 156 -4.79 1.40 36.82
CA LYS A 156 -5.97 0.53 36.81
C LYS A 156 -6.34 0.13 35.39
N CYS A 157 -6.59 -1.16 35.18
CA CYS A 157 -6.93 -1.66 33.86
C CYS A 157 -8.37 -1.27 33.46
N LYS A 158 -8.55 -0.75 32.24
CA LYS A 158 -9.87 -0.40 31.69
C LYS A 158 -10.74 -1.63 31.38
N TYR A 159 -10.13 -2.78 31.08
CA TYR A 159 -10.85 -3.96 30.61
C TYR A 159 -11.34 -4.86 31.75
N CYS A 160 -10.50 -5.09 32.76
CA CYS A 160 -10.81 -5.99 33.88
C CYS A 160 -10.87 -5.29 35.25
N ALA A 161 -10.65 -3.98 35.31
CA ALA A 161 -10.65 -3.19 36.53
C ALA A 161 -9.64 -3.61 37.62
N THR A 162 -8.69 -4.52 37.33
CA THR A 162 -7.63 -4.88 38.27
C THR A 162 -6.56 -3.78 38.36
N ASP A 163 -6.02 -3.61 39.56
CA ASP A 163 -4.90 -2.70 39.80
C ASP A 163 -3.63 -3.24 39.12
N GLN A 164 -2.87 -2.34 38.52
CA GLN A 164 -1.67 -2.69 37.75
C GLN A 164 -0.43 -2.35 38.55
N PRO A 165 0.63 -3.18 38.48
CA PRO A 165 1.89 -2.81 39.08
C PRO A 165 2.38 -1.48 38.46
N ALA A 166 2.90 -0.59 39.31
CA ALA A 166 3.49 0.66 38.87
C ALA A 166 4.64 0.37 37.90
N ALA A 167 4.72 1.15 36.81
CA ALA A 167 5.85 1.06 35.90
C ALA A 167 7.14 1.40 36.68
N ALA A 168 8.16 0.55 36.56
CA ALA A 168 9.46 0.73 37.19
C ALA A 168 10.28 1.80 36.46
#